data_AF-A0A852WXT1-F1
#
_entry.id   AF-A0A852WXT1-F1
#
_cell.length_a   1.000
_cell.length_b   1.000
_cell.length_c   1.000
_cell.angle_alpha   90.00
_cell.angle_beta   90.00
_cell.angle_gamma   90.00
#
_symmetry.space_group_name_H-M   'P 1'
#
loop_
_entity.id
_entity.type
_entity.pdbx_description
1 polymer ?
#
loop_
_entity_poly.entity_id
_entity_poly.type
_entity_poly.pdbx_seq_one_letter_code
_entity_poly.pdbx_strand_id
1 'polypeptide(L)'
;MSWHDDFDDDEYGTRRPGRAPGSKWRIVRRAAASVGIVVGAVALVVGAVVAVNLVGTATNPDGFAAPDAYGPGVAMPQLTTPPEADADEQPANGDAIPEEPTGLSGSKLAPMPSVDPEWLASISEATDIPKRALSAYALAHVMIAEEDAECGLDWATIAAIGAVESDHGRHGDSKLDSNGNAQPPIIGPALDGGADVAKIDDTDDGEYDGDTKWDRAVGPMQFIPSTWQKWGSDGDGDGVADPNQIDDAALSTARYLCESGEMTNSEGWRAAVLSYNHDNDYVDRIATTALEFADSVG
;
A
#
# COMPACT_ATOMS: atom_id res chain seq x y z
N MET A 1 29.17 45.90 60.59
CA MET A 1 28.47 45.76 61.88
C MET A 1 27.46 44.63 61.67
N SER A 2 27.71 43.35 61.98
CA SER A 2 27.98 42.69 63.27
C SER A 2 26.97 43.00 64.36
N TRP A 3 26.70 42.00 65.20
CA TRP A 3 25.83 41.92 66.40
C TRP A 3 24.44 41.30 66.13
N HIS A 4 23.99 40.22 66.75
CA HIS A 4 24.47 39.44 67.90
C HIS A 4 23.86 38.02 67.89
N ASP A 5 24.64 37.07 68.39
CA ASP A 5 24.29 35.76 68.93
C ASP A 5 23.43 35.88 70.22
N ASP A 6 22.69 34.82 70.59
CA ASP A 6 22.89 34.06 71.86
C ASP A 6 21.71 33.14 72.25
N PHE A 7 22.05 31.85 72.42
CA PHE A 7 21.68 30.82 73.44
C PHE A 7 20.25 30.76 74.04
N ASP A 8 19.62 29.60 74.27
CA ASP A 8 20.08 28.47 75.09
C ASP A 8 19.51 27.09 74.64
N ASP A 9 20.32 26.06 74.89
CA ASP A 9 19.96 24.64 74.93
C ASP A 9 19.38 24.29 76.33
N ASP A 10 18.25 23.58 76.38
CA ASP A 10 17.88 22.73 77.52
C ASP A 10 17.24 21.39 77.08
N GLU A 11 18.11 20.39 76.99
CA GLU A 11 18.01 19.17 77.81
C GLU A 11 16.62 18.52 77.99
N TYR A 12 16.12 17.82 76.97
CA TYR A 12 15.37 16.57 77.20
C TYR A 12 15.68 15.54 76.11
N GLY A 13 16.67 14.69 76.39
CA GLY A 13 16.93 13.49 75.60
C GLY A 13 15.77 12.50 75.70
N THR A 14 14.84 12.51 74.75
CA THR A 14 14.00 11.34 74.44
C THR A 14 13.74 11.21 72.94
N ARG A 15 14.31 10.13 72.39
CA ARG A 15 14.07 9.45 71.09
C ARG A 15 13.29 10.21 69.99
N ARG A 16 14.00 10.52 68.89
CA ARG A 16 13.41 10.73 67.56
C ARG A 16 12.44 9.58 67.22
N PRO A 17 11.17 9.82 66.88
CA PRO A 17 10.38 8.81 66.19
C PRO A 17 11.03 8.56 64.83
N GLY A 18 11.43 7.32 64.59
CA GLY A 18 11.99 6.90 63.32
C GLY A 18 11.07 7.32 62.19
N ARG A 19 11.61 8.00 61.18
CA ARG A 19 10.99 8.17 59.88
C ARG A 19 10.51 6.79 59.44
N ALA A 20 9.20 6.57 59.41
CA ALA A 20 8.64 5.31 58.93
C ALA A 20 9.25 5.04 57.55
N PRO A 21 9.94 3.91 57.34
CA PRO A 21 10.45 3.59 56.01
C PRO A 21 9.23 3.51 55.11
N GLY A 22 9.14 4.43 54.14
CA GLY A 22 8.09 4.40 53.12
C GLY A 22 8.06 2.98 52.57
N SER A 23 7.03 2.22 52.93
CA SER A 23 7.11 0.76 52.86
C SER A 23 7.37 0.39 51.41
N LYS A 24 8.49 -0.28 51.13
CA LYS A 24 8.80 -0.87 49.83
C LYS A 24 7.59 -1.66 49.28
N TRP A 25 6.75 -2.16 50.19
CA TRP A 25 5.46 -2.79 49.96
C TRP A 25 4.42 -1.97 49.17
N ARG A 26 4.38 -0.63 49.27
CA ARG A 26 3.44 0.20 48.47
C ARG A 26 3.90 0.38 47.03
N ILE A 27 5.22 0.39 46.79
CA ILE A 27 5.80 0.45 45.45
C ILE A 27 5.70 -0.92 44.78
N VAL A 28 6.02 -2.00 45.50
CA VAL A 28 5.86 -3.38 45.02
C VAL A 28 4.38 -3.70 44.71
N ARG A 29 3.43 -3.23 45.51
CA ARG A 29 1.99 -3.40 45.23
C ARG A 29 1.51 -2.64 43.99
N ARG A 30 2.06 -1.44 43.72
CA ARG A 30 1.72 -0.66 42.52
C ARG A 30 2.35 -1.28 41.27
N ALA A 31 3.59 -1.73 41.34
CA ALA A 31 4.25 -2.45 40.24
C ALA A 31 3.55 -3.80 39.94
N ALA A 32 3.16 -4.57 40.97
CA ALA A 32 2.42 -5.81 40.80
C ALA A 32 1.00 -5.59 40.23
N ALA A 33 0.33 -4.49 40.61
CA ALA A 33 -0.96 -4.12 40.04
C ALA A 33 -0.83 -3.68 38.56
N SER A 34 0.20 -2.92 38.20
CA SER A 34 0.47 -2.53 36.81
C SER A 34 0.86 -3.73 35.94
N VAL A 35 1.69 -4.65 36.44
CA VAL A 35 2.03 -5.90 35.73
C VAL A 35 0.81 -6.80 35.61
N GLY A 36 -0.05 -6.89 36.62
CA GLY A 36 -1.30 -7.64 36.55
C GLY A 36 -2.30 -7.07 35.54
N ILE A 37 -2.36 -5.74 35.40
CA ILE A 37 -3.22 -5.06 34.41
C ILE A 37 -2.66 -5.25 32.99
N VAL A 38 -1.35 -5.15 32.79
CA VAL A 38 -0.72 -5.35 31.47
C VAL A 38 -0.81 -6.82 31.04
N VAL A 39 -0.55 -7.78 31.93
CA VAL A 39 -0.71 -9.22 31.62
C VAL A 39 -2.18 -9.57 31.38
N GLY A 40 -3.11 -8.97 32.14
CA GLY A 40 -4.56 -9.14 31.92
C GLY A 40 -5.05 -8.54 30.60
N ALA A 41 -4.54 -7.38 30.20
CA ALA A 41 -4.87 -6.73 28.92
C ALA A 41 -4.26 -7.49 27.73
N VAL A 42 -3.01 -7.96 27.82
CA VAL A 42 -2.39 -8.80 26.79
C VAL A 42 -3.08 -10.16 26.68
N ALA A 43 -3.49 -10.77 27.79
CA ALA A 43 -4.25 -12.02 27.77
C ALA A 43 -5.69 -11.84 27.24
N LEU A 44 -6.31 -10.67 27.43
CA LEU A 44 -7.60 -10.35 26.82
C LEU A 44 -7.49 -10.03 25.32
N VAL A 45 -6.41 -9.38 24.88
CA VAL A 45 -6.14 -9.14 23.45
C VAL A 45 -5.80 -10.45 22.74
N VAL A 46 -4.92 -11.30 23.32
CA VAL A 46 -4.63 -12.63 22.80
C VAL A 46 -5.86 -13.55 22.88
N GLY A 47 -6.66 -13.46 23.94
CA GLY A 47 -7.90 -14.23 24.09
C GLY A 47 -9.01 -13.79 23.12
N ALA A 48 -9.10 -12.50 22.80
CA ALA A 48 -10.02 -11.98 21.79
C ALA A 48 -9.57 -12.33 20.37
N VAL A 49 -8.25 -12.27 20.08
CA VAL A 49 -7.66 -12.76 18.83
C VAL A 49 -7.92 -14.26 18.65
N VAL A 50 -7.81 -15.07 19.71
CA VAL A 50 -8.12 -16.52 19.65
C VAL A 50 -9.63 -16.79 19.54
N ALA A 51 -10.50 -15.99 20.17
CA ALA A 51 -11.95 -16.19 20.13
C ALA A 51 -12.59 -15.78 18.79
N VAL A 52 -12.06 -14.75 18.11
CA VAL A 52 -12.50 -14.38 16.75
C VAL A 52 -12.05 -15.44 15.72
N ASN A 53 -10.88 -16.05 15.92
CA ASN A 53 -10.42 -17.19 15.11
C ASN A 53 -11.28 -18.47 15.27
N LEU A 54 -11.98 -18.67 16.38
CA LEU A 54 -12.77 -19.91 16.62
C LEU A 54 -14.12 -19.93 15.90
N VAL A 55 -14.64 -18.79 15.45
CA VAL A 55 -15.90 -18.74 14.68
C VAL A 55 -15.64 -18.84 13.17
N GLY A 56 -14.51 -18.31 12.67
CA GLY A 56 -14.09 -18.46 11.26
C GLY A 56 -13.52 -19.85 10.91
N THR A 57 -12.83 -20.50 11.85
CA THR A 57 -12.25 -21.85 11.64
C THR A 57 -13.29 -22.97 11.58
N ALA A 58 -14.54 -22.71 11.96
CA ALA A 58 -15.61 -23.70 11.89
C ALA A 58 -16.13 -23.95 10.46
N THR A 59 -15.76 -23.10 9.48
CA THR A 59 -16.24 -23.21 8.10
C THR A 59 -15.16 -23.46 7.05
N ASN A 60 -13.87 -23.22 7.33
CA ASN A 60 -12.74 -23.69 6.50
C ASN A 60 -11.40 -23.53 7.27
N PRO A 61 -10.85 -24.61 7.86
CA PRO A 61 -9.65 -24.52 8.70
C PRO A 61 -8.34 -24.21 7.94
N ASP A 62 -8.36 -24.21 6.61
CA ASP A 62 -7.17 -23.98 5.76
C ASP A 62 -7.15 -22.61 5.06
N GLY A 63 -8.20 -21.77 5.18
CA GLY A 63 -8.36 -20.61 4.29
C GLY A 63 -8.45 -21.04 2.81
N PHE A 64 -8.81 -20.15 1.90
CA PHE A 64 -8.59 -20.46 0.47
C PHE A 64 -7.08 -20.45 0.19
N ALA A 65 -6.60 -21.45 -0.55
CA ALA A 65 -5.20 -21.49 -0.98
C ALA A 65 -4.91 -20.20 -1.75
N ALA A 66 -3.97 -19.40 -1.24
CA ALA A 66 -3.38 -18.32 -2.03
C ALA A 66 -2.75 -18.92 -3.30
N PRO A 67 -2.63 -18.14 -4.38
CA PRO A 67 -1.95 -18.61 -5.59
C PRO A 67 -0.60 -19.23 -5.22
N ASP A 68 -0.26 -20.35 -5.86
CA ASP A 68 1.06 -20.93 -5.68
C ASP A 68 2.13 -19.89 -6.05
N ALA A 69 3.29 -19.99 -5.40
CA ALA A 69 4.56 -19.31 -5.71
C ALA A 69 4.84 -19.08 -7.20
N TYR A 70 4.40 -20.06 -7.98
CA TYR A 70 4.22 -20.08 -9.40
C TYR A 70 2.73 -20.31 -9.56
N GLY A 71 1.93 -19.26 -9.79
CA GLY A 71 0.51 -19.48 -10.07
C GLY A 71 0.34 -20.47 -11.24
N PRO A 72 -0.87 -20.96 -11.53
CA PRO A 72 -1.12 -21.47 -12.89
C PRO A 72 -0.57 -20.40 -13.84
N GLY A 73 0.41 -20.78 -14.69
CA GLY A 73 1.33 -19.83 -15.31
C GLY A 73 0.57 -18.73 -16.04
N VAL A 74 0.40 -17.58 -15.38
CA VAL A 74 -0.46 -16.52 -15.91
C VAL A 74 0.16 -16.06 -17.21
N ALA A 75 -0.65 -15.92 -18.26
CA ALA A 75 -0.17 -15.46 -19.55
C ALA A 75 0.61 -14.15 -19.38
N MET A 76 1.93 -14.21 -19.54
CA MET A 76 2.80 -13.06 -19.29
C MET A 76 2.53 -11.96 -20.33
N PRO A 77 2.45 -10.69 -19.91
CA PRO A 77 2.25 -9.59 -20.84
C PRO A 77 3.38 -9.58 -21.86
N GLN A 78 3.01 -9.59 -23.14
CA GLN A 78 3.98 -9.43 -24.22
C GLN A 78 4.22 -7.94 -24.41
N LEU A 79 5.48 -7.51 -24.33
CA LEU A 79 5.86 -6.13 -24.58
C LEU A 79 6.22 -5.94 -26.05
N THR A 80 5.73 -4.87 -26.63
CA THR A 80 6.21 -4.36 -27.92
C THR A 80 7.10 -3.17 -27.64
N THR A 81 8.32 -3.17 -28.18
CA THR A 81 9.08 -1.93 -28.34
C THR A 81 8.53 -1.19 -29.55
N PRO A 82 8.18 0.11 -29.42
CA PRO A 82 7.95 0.93 -30.59
C PRO A 82 9.17 0.84 -31.52
N PRO A 83 8.99 0.75 -32.85
CA PRO A 83 10.14 0.74 -33.75
C PRO A 83 11.00 1.97 -33.44
N GLU A 84 12.29 1.76 -33.20
CA GLU A 84 13.26 2.86 -33.19
C GLU A 84 13.00 3.66 -34.46
N ALA A 85 12.65 4.94 -34.32
CA ALA A 85 12.51 5.80 -35.47
C ALA A 85 13.82 5.73 -36.24
N ASP A 86 13.80 5.14 -37.43
CA ASP A 86 14.96 4.98 -38.29
C ASP A 86 15.71 6.31 -38.34
N ALA A 87 16.89 6.32 -37.73
CA ALA A 87 17.80 7.44 -37.82
C ALA A 87 18.55 7.32 -39.15
N ASP A 88 17.86 7.62 -40.26
CA ASP A 88 18.42 7.99 -41.57
C ASP A 88 17.22 8.37 -42.47
N GLU A 89 17.10 9.57 -43.03
CA GLU A 89 17.96 10.07 -44.11
C GLU A 89 17.81 11.60 -44.21
N GLN A 90 18.84 12.36 -43.80
CA GLN A 90 18.87 13.80 -44.03
C GLN A 90 19.24 14.07 -45.50
N PRO A 91 18.43 14.80 -46.29
CA PRO A 91 18.86 15.19 -47.62
C PRO A 91 19.97 16.24 -47.46
N ALA A 92 21.17 15.89 -47.93
CA ALA A 92 22.26 16.83 -48.10
C ALA A 92 21.86 17.89 -49.12
N ASN A 93 21.72 19.16 -48.70
CA ASN A 93 22.04 20.35 -49.50
C ASN A 93 21.87 21.66 -48.70
N GLY A 94 22.97 22.44 -48.60
CA GLY A 94 22.92 23.91 -48.69
C GLY A 94 23.22 24.71 -47.41
N ASP A 95 24.49 25.09 -47.23
CA ASP A 95 25.04 26.29 -46.58
C ASP A 95 24.24 27.00 -45.46
N ALA A 96 24.67 26.86 -44.19
CA ALA A 96 24.71 27.94 -43.20
C ALA A 96 25.53 27.59 -41.93
N ILE A 97 26.58 28.41 -41.70
CA ILE A 97 27.25 28.89 -40.44
C ILE A 97 27.46 27.91 -39.25
N PRO A 98 28.69 27.76 -38.71
CA PRO A 98 28.93 26.98 -37.50
C PRO A 98 28.55 27.76 -36.23
N GLU A 99 27.56 27.27 -35.48
CA GLU A 99 27.36 27.60 -34.06
C GLU A 99 27.95 26.48 -33.18
N GLU A 100 28.74 26.87 -32.19
CA GLU A 100 29.34 26.01 -31.16
C GLU A 100 28.31 25.49 -30.14
N PRO A 101 28.63 24.41 -29.39
CA PRO A 101 27.64 23.44 -28.96
C PRO A 101 26.90 23.89 -27.70
N THR A 102 25.60 24.13 -27.82
CA THR A 102 24.70 24.11 -26.65
C THR A 102 24.46 22.66 -26.26
N GLY A 103 25.37 22.13 -25.45
CA GLY A 103 25.17 20.87 -24.74
C GLY A 103 24.07 21.04 -23.70
N LEU A 104 22.86 20.64 -24.07
CA LEU A 104 21.87 19.98 -23.21
C LEU A 104 21.13 19.02 -24.13
N SER A 105 21.76 17.86 -24.34
CA SER A 105 21.10 16.71 -24.94
C SER A 105 19.89 16.40 -24.07
N GLY A 106 18.71 16.85 -24.51
CA GLY A 106 17.46 16.27 -24.05
C GLY A 106 17.57 14.79 -24.35
N SER A 107 17.82 13.98 -23.32
CA SER A 107 17.62 12.55 -23.43
C SER A 107 16.15 12.41 -23.78
N LYS A 108 15.89 12.14 -25.06
CA LYS A 108 14.60 11.65 -25.52
C LYS A 108 14.34 10.45 -24.62
N LEU A 109 13.37 10.58 -23.70
CA LEU A 109 12.92 9.48 -22.86
C LEU A 109 12.76 8.29 -23.80
N ALA A 110 13.46 7.20 -23.49
CA ALA A 110 13.28 5.97 -24.23
C ALA A 110 11.76 5.70 -24.26
N PRO A 111 11.18 5.31 -25.41
CA PRO A 111 9.76 5.00 -25.45
C PRO A 111 9.45 3.98 -24.35
N MET A 112 8.52 4.33 -23.46
CA MET A 112 8.06 3.41 -22.43
C MET A 112 7.60 2.11 -23.13
N PRO A 113 7.89 0.94 -22.55
CA PRO A 113 7.39 -0.32 -23.10
C PRO A 113 5.87 -0.24 -23.21
N SER A 114 5.31 -0.71 -24.32
CA SER A 114 3.86 -0.82 -24.49
C SER A 114 3.44 -2.28 -24.49
N VAL A 115 2.27 -2.57 -23.93
CA VAL A 115 1.70 -3.93 -23.93
C VAL A 115 1.15 -4.26 -25.31
N ASP A 116 1.39 -5.48 -25.78
CA ASP A 116 0.92 -5.98 -27.05
C ASP A 116 -0.62 -5.87 -27.18
N PRO A 117 -1.15 -5.25 -28.26
CA PRO A 117 -2.58 -5.06 -28.41
C PRO A 117 -3.40 -6.34 -28.58
N GLU A 118 -2.81 -7.42 -29.15
CA GLU A 118 -3.50 -8.70 -29.31
C GLU A 118 -3.61 -9.42 -27.97
N TRP A 119 -2.54 -9.39 -27.16
CA TRP A 119 -2.57 -9.85 -25.78
C TRP A 119 -3.63 -9.10 -24.98
N LEU A 120 -3.63 -7.77 -25.01
CA LEU A 120 -4.65 -6.96 -24.32
C LEU A 120 -6.07 -7.29 -24.77
N ALA A 121 -6.28 -7.56 -26.06
CA ALA A 121 -7.58 -7.97 -26.57
C ALA A 121 -8.03 -9.32 -26.02
N SER A 122 -7.16 -10.33 -26.08
CA SER A 122 -7.47 -11.69 -25.64
C SER A 122 -7.74 -11.75 -24.13
N ILE A 123 -6.87 -11.12 -23.33
CA ILE A 123 -6.97 -11.17 -21.87
C ILE A 123 -8.17 -10.33 -21.39
N SER A 124 -8.40 -9.15 -21.96
CA SER A 124 -9.58 -8.33 -21.63
C SER A 124 -10.89 -9.05 -21.94
N GLU A 125 -10.98 -9.76 -23.07
CA GLU A 125 -12.16 -10.56 -23.43
C GLU A 125 -12.40 -11.73 -22.46
N ALA A 126 -11.33 -12.41 -22.03
CA ALA A 126 -11.42 -13.54 -21.12
C ALA A 126 -11.78 -13.15 -19.67
N THR A 127 -11.30 -11.99 -19.20
CA THR A 127 -11.37 -11.57 -17.80
C THR A 127 -12.44 -10.51 -17.50
N ASP A 128 -13.06 -9.90 -18.53
CA ASP A 128 -13.87 -8.68 -18.45
C ASP A 128 -13.12 -7.43 -17.91
N ILE A 129 -11.81 -7.50 -17.72
CA ILE A 129 -11.01 -6.34 -17.31
C ILE A 129 -10.96 -5.34 -18.47
N PRO A 130 -11.32 -4.05 -18.27
CA PRO A 130 -11.16 -3.04 -19.30
C PRO A 130 -9.70 -2.94 -19.77
N LYS A 131 -9.47 -2.95 -21.09
CA LYS A 131 -8.12 -2.88 -21.70
C LYS A 131 -7.23 -1.79 -21.09
N ARG A 132 -7.81 -0.62 -20.76
CA ARG A 132 -7.07 0.49 -20.17
C ARG A 132 -6.49 0.15 -18.79
N ALA A 133 -7.30 -0.46 -17.92
CA ALA A 133 -6.86 -0.92 -16.60
C ALA A 133 -5.89 -2.10 -16.72
N LEU A 134 -6.19 -3.05 -17.61
CA LEU A 134 -5.32 -4.20 -17.86
C LEU A 134 -3.92 -3.79 -18.31
N SER A 135 -3.82 -2.78 -19.18
CA SER A 135 -2.52 -2.22 -19.59
C SER A 135 -1.71 -1.70 -18.40
N ALA A 136 -2.37 -1.03 -17.45
CA ALA A 136 -1.71 -0.51 -16.25
C ALA A 136 -1.18 -1.64 -15.36
N TYR A 137 -1.97 -2.68 -15.11
CA TYR A 137 -1.56 -3.83 -14.31
C TYR A 137 -0.41 -4.60 -14.95
N ALA A 138 -0.47 -4.79 -16.27
CA ALA A 138 0.59 -5.44 -17.04
C ALA A 138 1.91 -4.65 -17.01
N LEU A 139 1.85 -3.32 -17.16
CA LEU A 139 3.04 -2.47 -17.08
C LEU A 139 3.61 -2.43 -15.66
N ALA A 140 2.77 -2.31 -14.63
CA ALA A 140 3.20 -2.35 -13.24
C ALA A 140 3.91 -3.67 -12.91
N HIS A 141 3.40 -4.80 -13.40
CA HIS A 141 4.06 -6.10 -13.27
C HIS A 141 5.43 -6.16 -13.96
N VAL A 142 5.55 -5.61 -15.17
CA VAL A 142 6.84 -5.55 -15.89
C VAL A 142 7.85 -4.69 -15.13
N MET A 143 7.43 -3.50 -14.70
CA MET A 143 8.30 -2.56 -13.99
C MET A 143 8.78 -3.14 -12.66
N ILE A 144 7.88 -3.72 -11.86
CA ILE A 144 8.27 -4.30 -10.58
C ILE A 144 9.16 -5.53 -10.76
N ALA A 145 8.99 -6.32 -11.82
CA ALA A 145 9.89 -7.44 -12.12
C ALA A 145 11.30 -6.99 -12.53
N GLU A 146 11.44 -5.78 -13.10
CA GLU A 146 12.74 -5.16 -13.38
C GLU A 146 13.36 -4.54 -12.11
N GLU A 147 12.55 -3.97 -11.22
CA GLU A 147 12.98 -3.33 -9.98
C GLU A 147 13.32 -4.34 -8.87
N ASP A 148 12.48 -5.36 -8.69
CA ASP A 148 12.57 -6.38 -7.65
C ASP A 148 12.04 -7.73 -8.16
N ALA A 149 12.90 -8.46 -8.86
CA ALA A 149 12.58 -9.78 -9.40
C ALA A 149 12.34 -10.85 -8.30
N GLU A 150 12.82 -10.64 -7.07
CA GLU A 150 12.65 -11.59 -5.97
C GLU A 150 11.25 -11.50 -5.36
N CYS A 151 10.57 -10.35 -5.49
CA CYS A 151 9.19 -10.17 -5.06
C CYS A 151 8.23 -11.21 -5.65
N GLY A 152 8.34 -11.52 -6.95
CA GLY A 152 7.48 -12.53 -7.60
C GLY A 152 6.00 -12.14 -7.76
N LEU A 153 5.68 -10.84 -7.70
CA LEU A 153 4.32 -10.34 -7.91
C LEU A 153 3.86 -10.49 -9.38
N ASP A 154 2.66 -11.02 -9.59
CA ASP A 154 2.02 -11.13 -10.91
C ASP A 154 0.97 -10.04 -11.18
N TRP A 155 0.65 -9.81 -12.47
CA TRP A 155 -0.36 -8.82 -12.87
C TRP A 155 -1.76 -9.21 -12.39
N ALA A 156 -2.05 -10.50 -12.22
CA ALA A 156 -3.37 -10.99 -11.83
C ALA A 156 -3.71 -10.59 -10.38
N THR A 157 -2.72 -10.56 -9.50
CA THR A 157 -2.84 -10.06 -8.12
C THR A 157 -3.12 -8.56 -8.11
N ILE A 158 -2.40 -7.77 -8.91
CA ILE A 158 -2.65 -6.32 -9.02
C ILE A 158 -4.05 -6.07 -9.58
N ALA A 159 -4.45 -6.82 -10.62
CA ALA A 159 -5.78 -6.74 -11.20
C ALA A 159 -6.88 -7.13 -10.20
N ALA A 160 -6.68 -8.18 -9.40
CA ALA A 160 -7.63 -8.61 -8.38
C ALA A 160 -7.87 -7.53 -7.33
N ILE A 161 -6.83 -6.81 -6.91
CA ILE A 161 -6.98 -5.63 -6.04
C ILE A 161 -7.83 -4.56 -6.74
N GLY A 162 -7.49 -4.19 -7.98
CA GLY A 162 -8.29 -3.22 -8.74
C GLY A 162 -9.76 -3.63 -8.94
N ALA A 163 -10.03 -4.93 -9.10
CA ALA A 163 -11.39 -5.47 -9.20
C ALA A 163 -12.17 -5.28 -7.89
N VAL A 164 -11.56 -5.64 -6.76
CA VAL A 164 -12.18 -5.59 -5.45
C VAL A 164 -12.39 -4.15 -4.98
N GLU A 165 -11.41 -3.28 -5.22
CA GLU A 165 -11.42 -1.89 -4.76
C GLU A 165 -12.39 -1.01 -5.55
N SER A 166 -12.43 -1.16 -6.88
CA SER A 166 -13.19 -0.21 -7.71
C SER A 166 -13.81 -0.77 -8.98
N ASP A 167 -13.87 -2.09 -9.14
CA ASP A 167 -14.26 -2.72 -10.40
C ASP A 167 -13.44 -2.18 -11.59
N HIS A 168 -12.12 -2.09 -11.40
CA HIS A 168 -11.15 -1.57 -12.38
C HIS A 168 -11.43 -0.11 -12.80
N GLY A 169 -11.79 0.73 -11.85
CA GLY A 169 -12.14 2.13 -12.07
C GLY A 169 -13.56 2.35 -12.59
N ARG A 170 -14.45 1.34 -12.48
CA ARG A 170 -15.87 1.42 -12.87
C ARG A 170 -16.83 1.68 -11.71
N HIS A 171 -16.31 1.96 -10.51
CA HIS A 171 -17.13 2.15 -9.32
C HIS A 171 -18.08 3.35 -9.46
N GLY A 172 -19.37 3.13 -9.17
CA GLY A 172 -20.40 4.15 -9.27
C GLY A 172 -20.56 4.67 -10.70
N ASP A 173 -20.42 5.97 -10.89
CA ASP A 173 -20.46 6.61 -12.21
C ASP A 173 -19.07 6.77 -12.84
N SER A 174 -18.01 6.35 -12.14
CA SER A 174 -16.63 6.51 -12.60
C SER A 174 -16.27 5.58 -13.74
N LYS A 175 -15.42 6.07 -14.63
CA LYS A 175 -14.76 5.30 -15.70
C LYS A 175 -13.36 5.86 -15.92
N LEU A 176 -12.44 4.99 -16.34
CA LEU A 176 -11.15 5.43 -16.81
C LEU A 176 -11.28 6.09 -18.20
N ASP A 177 -10.68 7.27 -18.35
CA ASP A 177 -10.51 7.89 -19.67
C ASP A 177 -9.38 7.20 -20.48
N SER A 178 -9.09 7.69 -21.68
CA SER A 178 -8.02 7.11 -22.52
C SER A 178 -6.63 7.24 -21.91
N ASN A 179 -6.43 8.23 -21.05
CA ASN A 179 -5.17 8.49 -20.35
C ASN A 179 -5.10 7.73 -19.02
N GLY A 180 -6.17 7.05 -18.60
CA GLY A 180 -6.20 6.26 -17.36
C GLY A 180 -6.68 6.98 -16.12
N ASN A 181 -7.16 8.22 -16.26
CA ASN A 181 -7.72 8.95 -15.13
C ASN A 181 -9.15 8.48 -14.84
N ALA A 182 -9.44 8.20 -13.58
CA ALA A 182 -10.79 7.91 -13.12
C ALA A 182 -11.66 9.18 -13.14
N GLN A 183 -12.75 9.17 -13.91
CA GLN A 183 -13.65 10.31 -14.06
C GLN A 183 -15.13 9.92 -13.86
N PRO A 184 -15.85 10.54 -12.89
CA PRO A 184 -15.30 11.37 -11.81
C PRO A 184 -14.31 10.60 -10.91
N PRO A 185 -13.49 11.30 -10.10
CA PRO A 185 -12.64 10.66 -9.08
C PRO A 185 -13.42 9.67 -8.21
N ILE A 186 -12.76 8.58 -7.83
CA ILE A 186 -13.32 7.54 -6.96
C ILE A 186 -12.89 7.86 -5.54
N ILE A 187 -13.84 8.36 -4.73
CA ILE A 187 -13.59 8.73 -3.34
C ILE A 187 -14.39 7.80 -2.43
N GLY A 188 -13.68 7.10 -1.55
CA GLY A 188 -14.26 6.18 -0.58
C GLY A 188 -15.03 6.88 0.55
N PRO A 189 -15.63 6.10 1.46
CA PRO A 189 -16.25 6.65 2.66
C PRO A 189 -15.22 7.32 3.57
N ALA A 190 -15.66 8.29 4.38
CA ALA A 190 -14.84 8.86 5.45
C ALA A 190 -14.43 7.77 6.45
N LEU A 191 -13.13 7.70 6.75
CA LEU A 191 -12.59 6.77 7.72
C LEU A 191 -12.73 7.35 9.14
N ASP A 192 -13.98 7.45 9.60
CA ASP A 192 -14.35 8.10 10.87
C ASP A 192 -14.46 7.15 12.09
N GLY A 193 -14.20 5.85 11.88
CA GLY A 193 -14.33 4.81 12.90
C GLY A 193 -15.75 4.28 13.11
N GLY A 194 -16.64 4.41 12.12
CA GLY A 194 -17.92 3.71 12.04
C GLY A 194 -17.79 2.17 12.05
N ALA A 195 -18.93 1.47 11.97
CA ALA A 195 -19.02 0.02 12.26
C ALA A 195 -18.07 -0.88 11.44
N ASP A 196 -17.70 -0.47 10.22
CA ASP A 196 -16.89 -1.26 9.29
C ASP A 196 -15.82 -0.41 8.58
N VAL A 197 -15.47 0.75 9.15
CA VAL A 197 -14.45 1.64 8.58
C VAL A 197 -13.38 1.94 9.62
N ALA A 198 -12.12 1.99 9.17
CA ALA A 198 -11.01 2.44 10.00
C ALA A 198 -11.26 3.88 10.50
N LYS A 199 -10.54 4.26 11.55
CA LYS A 199 -10.52 5.64 12.03
C LYS A 199 -9.17 6.27 11.67
N ILE A 200 -9.15 7.16 10.68
CA ILE A 200 -7.94 7.81 10.17
C ILE A 200 -8.21 9.32 10.05
N ASP A 201 -7.58 10.10 10.92
CA ASP A 201 -7.61 11.57 10.84
C ASP A 201 -6.93 12.03 9.53
N ASP A 202 -7.37 13.18 8.99
CA ASP A 202 -6.80 13.82 7.79
C ASP A 202 -5.27 13.94 7.86
N THR A 203 -4.59 13.58 6.76
CA THR A 203 -3.13 13.58 6.64
C THR A 203 -2.57 14.43 5.50
N ASP A 204 -3.43 15.06 4.70
CA ASP A 204 -3.05 15.81 3.50
C ASP A 204 -3.77 17.17 3.36
N ASP A 205 -4.44 17.64 4.41
CA ASP A 205 -5.25 18.86 4.42
C ASP A 205 -6.37 18.84 3.32
N GLY A 206 -6.84 17.64 2.96
CA GLY A 206 -7.87 17.38 1.95
C GLY A 206 -7.37 17.47 0.50
N GLU A 207 -6.06 17.32 0.25
CA GLU A 207 -5.45 17.43 -1.08
C GLU A 207 -6.04 16.42 -2.07
N TYR A 208 -6.15 15.14 -1.68
CA TYR A 208 -6.57 14.08 -2.60
C TYR A 208 -8.06 13.74 -2.55
N ASP A 209 -8.74 13.98 -1.42
CA ASP A 209 -10.13 13.57 -1.21
C ASP A 209 -11.10 14.71 -0.84
N GLY A 210 -10.58 15.92 -0.59
CA GLY A 210 -11.35 17.10 -0.22
C GLY A 210 -11.91 17.12 1.20
N ASP A 211 -11.57 16.16 2.07
CA ASP A 211 -12.05 16.05 3.44
C ASP A 211 -10.97 16.47 4.45
N THR A 212 -11.05 17.70 4.96
CA THR A 212 -10.07 18.26 5.91
C THR A 212 -10.23 17.75 7.35
N LYS A 213 -10.78 16.55 7.54
CA LYS A 213 -11.03 15.98 8.87
C LYS A 213 -10.72 14.50 8.94
N TRP A 214 -11.16 13.72 7.95
CA TRP A 214 -10.92 12.28 7.90
C TRP A 214 -10.41 11.92 6.52
N ASP A 215 -9.31 11.18 6.47
CA ASP A 215 -8.84 10.58 5.22
C ASP A 215 -9.91 9.65 4.64
N ARG A 216 -9.91 9.55 3.32
CA ARG A 216 -10.71 8.63 2.51
C ARG A 216 -9.80 7.86 1.58
N ALA A 217 -10.20 6.67 1.21
CA ALA A 217 -9.52 5.96 0.12
C ALA A 217 -9.76 6.67 -1.22
N VAL A 218 -8.71 6.83 -2.04
CA VAL A 218 -8.72 7.62 -3.27
C VAL A 218 -8.35 6.77 -4.48
N GLY A 219 -9.05 7.00 -5.58
CA GLY A 219 -8.72 6.48 -6.90
C GLY A 219 -9.08 5.01 -7.11
N PRO A 220 -8.73 4.45 -8.28
CA PRO A 220 -9.14 3.10 -8.66
C PRO A 220 -8.50 1.97 -7.84
N MET A 221 -7.41 2.25 -7.12
CA MET A 221 -6.78 1.29 -6.19
C MET A 221 -7.04 1.64 -4.72
N GLN A 222 -7.86 2.66 -4.45
CA GLN A 222 -8.32 3.02 -3.09
C GLN A 222 -7.19 3.25 -2.08
N PHE A 223 -6.17 4.01 -2.48
CA PHE A 223 -5.09 4.41 -1.58
C PHE A 223 -5.55 5.42 -0.52
N ILE A 224 -5.11 5.23 0.72
CA ILE A 224 -5.22 6.25 1.77
C ILE A 224 -4.15 7.33 1.53
N PRO A 225 -4.44 8.64 1.68
CA PRO A 225 -3.49 9.74 1.47
C PRO A 225 -2.12 9.52 2.13
N SER A 226 -2.07 9.13 3.40
CA SER A 226 -0.80 8.85 4.10
C SER A 226 -0.01 7.66 3.54
N THR A 227 -0.68 6.70 2.89
CA THR A 227 -0.02 5.61 2.15
C THR A 227 0.49 6.14 0.81
N TRP A 228 -0.32 6.95 0.10
CA TRP A 228 0.07 7.57 -1.16
C TRP A 228 1.32 8.46 -1.02
N GLN A 229 1.43 9.23 0.07
CA GLN A 229 2.61 10.06 0.34
C GLN A 229 3.93 9.25 0.42
N LYS A 230 3.85 7.95 0.71
CA LYS A 230 5.03 7.06 0.83
C LYS A 230 5.27 6.22 -0.42
N TRP A 231 4.19 5.79 -1.07
CA TRP A 231 4.23 4.77 -2.12
C TRP A 231 3.79 5.28 -3.50
N GLY A 232 3.25 6.50 -3.56
CA GLY A 232 2.88 7.19 -4.79
C GLY A 232 4.02 7.13 -5.80
N SER A 233 3.71 6.65 -7.00
CA SER A 233 4.66 6.36 -8.05
C SER A 233 4.11 6.89 -9.37
N ASP A 234 4.97 7.56 -10.14
CA ASP A 234 4.67 8.02 -11.50
C ASP A 234 4.83 6.82 -12.46
N GLY A 235 3.69 6.20 -12.79
CA GLY A 235 3.61 4.96 -13.56
C GLY A 235 3.45 5.19 -15.07
N ASP A 236 2.92 6.34 -15.49
CA ASP A 236 2.87 6.73 -16.90
C ASP A 236 4.07 7.57 -17.38
N GLY A 237 4.88 8.07 -16.44
CA GLY A 237 6.10 8.82 -16.71
C GLY A 237 5.84 10.28 -17.08
N ASP A 238 4.71 10.86 -16.70
CA ASP A 238 4.38 12.26 -16.98
C ASP A 238 5.03 13.27 -16.00
N GLY A 239 5.68 12.76 -14.94
CA GLY A 239 6.37 13.52 -13.91
C GLY A 239 5.52 13.82 -12.68
N VAL A 240 4.28 13.32 -12.61
CA VAL A 240 3.34 13.52 -11.49
C VAL A 240 2.83 12.16 -11.02
N ALA A 241 2.77 11.96 -9.71
CA ALA A 241 2.09 10.79 -9.13
C ALA A 241 0.68 11.21 -8.67
N ASP A 242 -0.36 10.77 -9.37
CA ASP A 242 -1.78 11.04 -9.07
C ASP A 242 -2.52 9.75 -8.68
N PRO A 243 -3.13 9.67 -7.48
CA PRO A 243 -3.85 8.46 -7.05
C PRO A 243 -5.06 8.14 -7.95
N ASN A 244 -5.57 9.10 -8.73
CA ASN A 244 -6.67 8.90 -9.68
C ASN A 244 -6.23 8.37 -11.05
N GLN A 245 -4.93 8.32 -11.32
CA GLN A 245 -4.36 7.74 -12.53
C GLN A 245 -4.05 6.26 -12.30
N ILE A 246 -4.62 5.38 -13.11
CA ILE A 246 -4.52 3.93 -12.94
C ILE A 246 -3.09 3.37 -13.10
N ASP A 247 -2.21 3.93 -13.95
CA ASP A 247 -0.83 3.41 -14.06
C ASP A 247 -0.03 3.72 -12.80
N ASP A 248 -0.15 4.95 -12.30
CA ASP A 248 0.45 5.38 -11.03
C ASP A 248 -0.04 4.50 -9.89
N ALA A 249 -1.36 4.35 -9.77
CA ALA A 249 -1.97 3.56 -8.73
C ALA A 249 -1.58 2.07 -8.82
N ALA A 250 -1.45 1.51 -10.03
CA ALA A 250 -1.02 0.14 -10.24
C ALA A 250 0.46 -0.06 -9.86
N LEU A 251 1.35 0.84 -10.26
CA LEU A 251 2.78 0.77 -9.92
C LEU A 251 3.00 0.98 -8.42
N SER A 252 2.28 1.93 -7.81
CA SER A 252 2.27 2.12 -6.35
C SER A 252 1.82 0.87 -5.62
N THR A 253 0.78 0.19 -6.11
CA THR A 253 0.31 -1.08 -5.54
C THR A 253 1.40 -2.14 -5.62
N ALA A 254 2.06 -2.27 -6.77
CA ALA A 254 3.11 -3.25 -6.97
C ALA A 254 4.28 -3.05 -5.99
N ARG A 255 4.79 -1.82 -5.90
CA ARG A 255 5.87 -1.47 -4.96
C ARG A 255 5.45 -1.66 -3.50
N TYR A 256 4.23 -1.27 -3.15
CA TYR A 256 3.70 -1.45 -1.80
C TYR A 256 3.67 -2.93 -1.39
N LEU A 257 3.17 -3.82 -2.25
CA LEU A 257 3.09 -5.24 -1.96
C LEU A 257 4.49 -5.86 -1.82
N CYS A 258 5.41 -5.52 -2.72
CA CYS A 258 6.77 -6.05 -2.71
C CYS A 258 7.60 -5.61 -1.49
N GLU A 259 7.28 -4.47 -0.85
CA GLU A 259 7.91 -4.11 0.44
C GLU A 259 7.62 -5.14 1.55
N SER A 260 6.52 -5.90 1.45
CA SER A 260 6.18 -6.95 2.42
C SER A 260 7.09 -8.19 2.30
N GLY A 261 7.98 -8.21 1.29
CA GLY A 261 8.92 -9.28 1.00
C GLY A 261 8.48 -10.15 -0.18
N GLU A 262 9.13 -11.30 -0.33
CA GLU A 262 8.85 -12.24 -1.41
C GLU A 262 7.39 -12.75 -1.35
N MET A 263 6.67 -12.63 -2.45
CA MET A 263 5.34 -13.19 -2.67
C MET A 263 5.40 -14.55 -3.40
N THR A 264 6.58 -15.16 -3.43
CA THR A 264 6.90 -16.44 -4.07
C THR A 264 6.42 -17.66 -3.28
N ASN A 265 5.48 -17.50 -2.35
CA ASN A 265 4.80 -18.61 -1.68
C ASN A 265 3.51 -18.09 -1.02
N SER A 266 2.61 -19.00 -0.66
CA SER A 266 1.30 -18.64 -0.12
C SER A 266 1.37 -17.83 1.19
N GLU A 267 2.36 -18.07 2.04
CA GLU A 267 2.53 -17.31 3.29
C GLU A 267 2.95 -15.86 3.01
N GLY A 268 3.98 -15.68 2.16
CA GLY A 268 4.46 -14.36 1.75
C GLY A 268 3.41 -13.55 1.00
N TRP A 269 2.72 -14.19 0.04
CA TRP A 269 1.64 -13.56 -0.71
C TRP A 269 0.50 -13.11 0.21
N ARG A 270 0.05 -13.97 1.13
CA ARG A 270 -1.02 -13.60 2.09
C ARG A 270 -0.58 -12.49 3.01
N ALA A 271 0.67 -12.50 3.48
CA ALA A 271 1.20 -11.43 4.32
C ALA A 271 1.22 -10.08 3.60
N ALA A 272 1.61 -10.06 2.32
CA ALA A 272 1.61 -8.86 1.49
C ALA A 272 0.19 -8.32 1.22
N VAL A 273 -0.78 -9.17 0.88
CA VAL A 273 -2.16 -8.69 0.66
C VAL A 273 -2.82 -8.26 1.97
N LEU A 274 -2.53 -8.93 3.08
CA LEU A 274 -3.04 -8.55 4.41
C LEU A 274 -2.50 -7.20 4.87
N SER A 275 -1.30 -6.80 4.43
CA SER A 275 -0.76 -5.47 4.77
C SER A 275 -1.56 -4.35 4.10
N TYR A 276 -2.07 -4.60 2.88
CA TYR A 276 -2.94 -3.70 2.13
C TYR A 276 -4.27 -3.45 2.87
N ASN A 277 -4.91 -4.53 3.33
CA ASN A 277 -6.11 -4.47 4.16
C ASN A 277 -6.09 -5.63 5.17
N HIS A 278 -6.14 -5.29 6.47
CA HIS A 278 -6.00 -6.23 7.59
C HIS A 278 -7.28 -7.06 7.84
N ASP A 279 -7.86 -7.61 6.77
CA ASP A 279 -9.04 -8.47 6.78
C ASP A 279 -8.74 -9.75 5.99
N ASN A 280 -8.95 -10.92 6.63
CA ASN A 280 -8.71 -12.20 5.97
C ASN A 280 -9.77 -12.50 4.90
N ASP A 281 -11.00 -12.01 5.05
CA ASP A 281 -12.04 -12.18 4.03
C ASP A 281 -11.66 -11.39 2.77
N TYR A 282 -11.02 -10.24 2.93
CA TYR A 282 -10.41 -9.48 1.83
C TYR A 282 -9.29 -10.29 1.16
N VAL A 283 -8.32 -10.80 1.93
CA VAL A 283 -7.21 -11.61 1.38
C VAL A 283 -7.73 -12.82 0.57
N ASP A 284 -8.71 -13.54 1.12
CA ASP A 284 -9.31 -14.70 0.46
C ASP A 284 -10.06 -14.31 -0.82
N ARG A 285 -10.73 -13.14 -0.82
CA ARG A 285 -11.39 -12.60 -2.02
C ARG A 285 -10.38 -12.22 -3.11
N ILE A 286 -9.26 -11.60 -2.75
CA ILE A 286 -8.19 -11.28 -3.71
C ILE A 286 -7.60 -12.56 -4.29
N ALA A 287 -7.32 -13.56 -3.44
CA ALA A 287 -6.77 -14.84 -3.90
C ALA A 287 -7.72 -15.53 -4.89
N THR A 288 -9.01 -15.58 -4.55
CA THR A 288 -10.04 -16.17 -5.42
C THR A 288 -10.12 -15.43 -6.75
N THR A 289 -10.18 -14.10 -6.72
CA THR A 289 -10.29 -13.27 -7.93
C THR A 289 -9.05 -13.39 -8.83
N ALA A 290 -7.85 -13.42 -8.24
CA ALA A 290 -6.60 -13.59 -8.99
C ALA A 290 -6.54 -14.96 -9.67
N LEU A 291 -6.97 -16.03 -8.97
CA LEU A 291 -7.07 -17.38 -9.54
C LEU A 291 -8.10 -17.44 -10.67
N GLU A 292 -9.25 -16.78 -10.54
CA GLU A 292 -10.26 -16.70 -11.61
C GLU A 292 -9.70 -16.02 -12.88
N PHE A 293 -8.93 -14.94 -12.71
CA PHE A 293 -8.25 -14.30 -13.84
C PHE A 293 -7.22 -15.23 -14.49
N ALA A 294 -6.38 -15.89 -13.70
CA ALA A 294 -5.39 -16.83 -14.21
C ALA A 294 -6.05 -18.00 -14.98
N ASP A 295 -7.08 -18.63 -14.38
CA ASP A 295 -7.81 -19.75 -14.99
C ASP A 295 -8.52 -19.35 -16.30
N SER A 296 -8.95 -18.09 -16.42
CA SER A 296 -9.62 -17.60 -17.63
C SER A 296 -8.68 -17.46 -18.84
N VAL A 297 -7.37 -17.38 -18.62
CA VAL A 297 -6.37 -17.09 -19.66
C VAL A 297 -5.43 -18.25 -20.01
N GLY A 298 -5.57 -19.40 -19.33
CA GLY A 298 -4.91 -20.68 -19.65
C GLY A 298 -3.65 -20.95 -18.86
#